data_AF-A0A359CQB7-F1
#
_entry.id   AF-A0A359CQB7-F1
#
_cell.length_a   1.000
_cell.length_b   1.000
_cell.length_c   1.000
_cell.angle_alpha   90.00
_cell.angle_beta   90.00
_cell.angle_gamma   90.00
#
_symmetry.space_group_name_H-M   'P 1'
#
loop_
_entity.id
_entity.type
_entity.pdbx_description
1 polymer ?
#
loop_
_entity_poly.entity_id
_entity_poly.type
_entity_poly.pdbx_seq_one_letter_code
_entity_poly.pdbx_strand_id
1 'polypeptide(L)' 'MYDFFYEADKYYNTMVKIRRQLHMHPELDRNLFFTANLVESILKEADIGYKRFKNNGIVAEIGSGRRGIALRADMDA' A
#
# COMPACT_ATOMS: atom_id res chain seq x y z
N MET A 1 -18.27 1.60 19.97
CA MET A 1 -17.94 0.74 18.82
C MET A 1 -17.06 1.57 17.91
N TYR A 2 -15.89 1.08 17.49
CA TYR A 2 -15.07 1.82 16.52
C TYR A 2 -15.76 1.80 15.17
N ASP A 3 -16.02 2.97 14.61
CA ASP A 3 -16.54 3.11 13.25
C ASP A 3 -15.37 3.22 12.28
N PHE A 4 -14.91 2.06 11.80
CA PHE A 4 -13.81 2.00 10.84
C PHE A 4 -14.17 2.62 9.48
N PHE A 5 -15.46 2.70 9.13
CA PHE A 5 -15.89 3.29 7.87
C PHE A 5 -15.73 4.82 7.94
N TYR A 6 -16.19 5.43 9.03
CA TYR A 6 -15.98 6.86 9.27
C TYR A 6 -14.50 7.24 9.32
N GLU A 7 -13.65 6.45 9.98
CA GLU A 7 -12.21 6.70 10.00
C GLU A 7 -11.56 6.54 8.62
N ALA A 8 -11.96 5.54 7.82
CA ALA A 8 -11.47 5.35 6.47
C ALA A 8 -11.89 6.49 5.52
N ASP A 9 -13.10 7.03 5.69
CA ASP A 9 -13.63 8.10 4.84
C ASP A 9 -12.80 9.40 4.93
N LYS A 10 -12.19 9.66 6.09
CA LYS A 10 -11.24 10.79 6.28
C LYS A 10 -10.04 10.72 5.31
N TYR A 11 -9.70 9.54 4.83
CA TYR A 11 -8.58 9.32 3.90
C TYR A 11 -8.99 9.29 2.43
N TYR A 12 -10.28 9.50 2.11
CA TYR A 12 -10.78 9.41 0.73
C TYR A 12 -9.98 10.26 -0.27
N ASN A 13 -9.72 11.52 0.06
CA ASN A 13 -8.95 12.42 -0.80
C ASN A 13 -7.50 11.94 -1.00
N THR A 14 -6.90 11.31 0.01
CA THR A 14 -5.56 10.70 -0.08
C THR A 14 -5.59 9.49 -1.02
N MET A 15 -6.60 8.62 -0.89
CA MET A 15 -6.78 7.47 -1.79
C MET A 15 -6.95 7.91 -3.24
N VAL A 16 -7.73 8.97 -3.50
CA VAL A 16 -7.91 9.53 -4.85
C VAL A 16 -6.58 10.06 -5.41
N LYS A 17 -5.76 10.74 -4.60
CA LYS A 17 -4.44 11.24 -5.03
C LYS A 17 -3.50 10.10 -5.38
N ILE A 18 -3.38 9.08 -4.53
CA ILE A 18 -2.55 7.89 -4.77
C ILE A 18 -3.01 7.20 -6.06
N ARG A 19 -4.32 6.97 -6.23
CA ARG A 19 -4.87 6.35 -7.45
C ARG A 19 -4.49 7.14 -8.70
N ARG A 20 -4.58 8.47 -8.67
CA ARG A 20 -4.18 9.33 -9.80
C ARG A 20 -2.69 9.21 -10.11
N GLN A 21 -1.82 9.15 -9.11
CA GLN A 21 -0.39 8.96 -9.32
C GLN A 21 -0.08 7.62 -9.97
N LEU A 22 -0.71 6.54 -9.51
CA LEU A 22 -0.57 5.20 -10.09
C LEU A 22 -1.08 5.17 -11.54
N HIS A 23 -2.26 5.73 -11.82
CA HIS A 23 -2.80 5.79 -13.18
C HIS A 23 -1.97 6.65 -14.15
N MET A 24 -1.23 7.65 -13.66
CA MET A 24 -0.31 8.43 -14.50
C MET A 24 1.00 7.70 -14.81
N HIS A 25 1.32 6.63 -14.07
CA HIS A 25 2.54 5.83 -14.22
C HIS A 25 2.20 4.34 -14.32
N PRO A 26 1.50 3.92 -15.41
CA PRO A 26 1.20 2.51 -15.60
C PRO A 26 2.51 1.73 -15.82
N GLU A 27 2.74 0.73 -14.98
CA GLU A 27 3.90 -0.14 -15.02
C GLU A 27 3.42 -1.60 -15.13
N LEU A 28 4.11 -2.39 -15.96
CA LEU A 28 3.67 -3.74 -16.33
C LEU A 28 4.40 -4.83 -15.54
N ASP A 29 3.65 -5.85 -15.14
CA ASP A 29 4.13 -7.08 -14.50
C ASP A 29 5.09 -6.77 -13.33
N ARG A 30 6.36 -7.20 -13.41
CA ARG A 30 7.34 -7.04 -12.32
C ARG A 30 8.16 -5.77 -12.43
N ASN A 31 7.90 -4.93 -13.42
CA ASN A 31 8.68 -3.72 -13.70
C ASN A 31 8.10 -2.48 -12.99
N LEU A 32 7.71 -2.65 -11.72
CA LEU A 32 6.95 -1.72 -10.90
C LEU A 32 7.85 -0.79 -10.06
N PHE A 33 8.80 -0.09 -10.68
CA PHE A 33 9.77 0.70 -9.92
C PHE A 33 9.11 1.89 -9.23
N PHE A 34 8.34 2.69 -9.97
CA PHE A 34 7.62 3.84 -9.45
C PHE A 34 6.55 3.41 -8.44
N THR A 35 5.76 2.41 -8.81
CA THR A 35 4.64 1.93 -8.00
C THR A 35 5.11 1.37 -6.66
N ALA A 36 6.14 0.51 -6.67
CA ALA A 36 6.71 0.00 -5.42
C ALA A 36 7.34 1.12 -4.58
N ASN A 37 8.05 2.07 -5.20
CA ASN A 37 8.63 3.22 -4.48
C ASN A 37 7.54 4.09 -3.80
N LEU A 38 6.40 4.30 -4.47
CA LEU A 38 5.27 5.04 -3.91
C LEU A 38 4.67 4.31 -2.70
N VAL A 39 4.49 3.00 -2.78
CA VAL A 39 4.01 2.20 -1.65
C VAL A 39 5.00 2.26 -0.48
N GLU A 40 6.31 2.13 -0.75
CA GLU A 40 7.34 2.26 0.28
C GLU A 40 7.34 3.64 0.94
N SER A 41 7.12 4.73 0.19
CA SER A 41 7.09 6.08 0.79
C SER A 41 5.91 6.23 1.74
N ILE A 42 4.73 5.73 1.36
CA ILE A 42 3.52 5.76 2.20
C ILE A 42 3.75 4.93 3.47
N LEU A 43 4.35 3.73 3.36
CA LEU A 43 4.64 2.89 4.52
C LEU A 43 5.66 3.54 5.47
N LYS A 44 6.68 4.22 4.93
CA LYS A 44 7.64 5.00 5.71
C LYS A 44 6.99 6.17 6.44
N GLU A 45 6.14 6.93 5.76
CA GLU A 45 5.40 8.06 6.36
C GLU A 45 4.48 7.60 7.49
N ALA A 46 3.95 6.38 7.41
CA ALA A 46 3.11 5.76 8.43
C ALA A 46 3.90 5.02 9.53
N ASP A 47 5.23 5.02 9.49
CA ASP A 47 6.10 4.26 10.42
C ASP A 47 5.77 2.75 10.46
N ILE A 48 5.46 2.17 9.30
CA ILE A 48 5.13 0.75 9.15
C ILE A 48 6.35 0.00 8.62
N GLY A 49 6.77 -1.04 9.34
CA GLY A 49 7.83 -1.95 8.91
C GLY A 49 7.42 -2.79 7.70
N TYR A 50 8.29 -2.86 6.69
CA TYR A 50 8.02 -3.60 5.46
C TYR A 50 9.27 -4.21 4.84
N LYS A 51 9.07 -5.18 3.95
CA LYS A 51 10.10 -5.84 3.14
C LYS A 51 9.74 -5.79 1.66
N ARG A 52 10.65 -5.28 0.84
CA ARG A 52 10.57 -5.33 -0.63
C ARG A 52 11.29 -6.57 -1.17
N PHE A 53 10.69 -7.22 -2.15
CA PHE A 53 11.23 -8.40 -2.82
C PHE A 53 11.78 -8.04 -4.21
N LYS A 54 12.58 -8.95 -4.80
CA LYS A 54 13.23 -8.74 -6.11
C LYS A 54 12.24 -8.50 -7.26
N ASN A 55 11.02 -8.98 -7.13
CA ASN A 55 9.94 -8.80 -8.11
C ASN A 55 9.09 -7.55 -7.84
N ASN A 56 9.56 -6.62 -7.02
CA ASN A 56 8.84 -5.42 -6.58
C ASN A 56 7.58 -5.67 -5.76
N GLY A 57 7.33 -6.91 -5.33
CA GLY A 57 6.35 -7.20 -4.29
C GLY A 57 6.76 -6.60 -2.94
N ILE A 58 5.78 -6.14 -2.17
CA ILE A 58 5.98 -5.55 -0.84
C ILE A 58 5.11 -6.29 0.17
N VAL A 59 5.68 -6.66 1.31
CA VAL A 59 4.96 -7.17 2.47
C VAL A 59 5.21 -6.24 3.64
N ALA A 60 4.14 -5.74 4.25
CA ALA A 60 4.16 -4.90 5.43
C ALA A 60 3.49 -5.62 6.60
N GLU A 61 4.02 -5.45 7.80
CA GLU A 61 3.50 -6.13 9.00
C GLU A 61 3.13 -5.08 10.05
N ILE A 62 1.92 -5.21 10.62
CA ILE A 62 1.41 -4.32 11.66
C ILE A 62 1.02 -5.17 12.86
N GLY A 63 1.72 -4.99 13.98
CA GLY A 63 1.51 -5.75 15.22
C GLY A 63 2.05 -7.18 15.17
N SER A 64 1.77 -7.95 16.22
CA SER A 64 2.19 -9.36 16.35
C SER A 64 1.14 -10.18 17.11
N GLY A 65 1.01 -11.47 16.81
CA GLY A 65 0.04 -12.33 17.49
C GLY A 65 -0.12 -13.71 16.88
N ARG A 66 -0.85 -14.60 17.59
CA ARG A 66 -1.14 -15.98 17.14
C ARG A 66 -2.14 -16.02 15.97
N ARG A 67 -2.95 -14.98 15.80
CA ARG A 67 -3.89 -14.80 14.70
C ARG A 67 -3.51 -13.53 13.96
N GLY A 68 -3.52 -13.58 12.63
CA GLY A 68 -3.24 -12.46 11.76
C GLY A 68 -4.29 -12.34 10.66
N ILE A 69 -4.40 -11.14 10.09
CA ILE A 69 -5.22 -10.86 8.91
C ILE A 69 -4.27 -10.42 7.81
N ALA A 70 -4.37 -11.02 6.63
CA ALA A 70 -3.62 -10.62 5.46
C ALA A 70 -4.54 -9.86 4.50
N LEU A 71 -4.11 -8.67 4.09
CA LEU A 71 -4.72 -7.91 3.00
C LEU A 71 -3.79 -8.00 1.79
N ARG A 72 -4.33 -8.36 0.63
CA ARG A 72 -3.56 -8.54 -0.61
C ARG A 72 -4.16 -7.68 -1.71
N ALA A 73 -3.31 -6.93 -2.40
CA ALA A 73 -3.65 -6.15 -3.58
C ALA A 73 -2.59 -6.36 -4.67
N ASP A 74 -3.02 -6.36 -5.93
CA ASP A 74 -2.12 -6.30 -7.09
C ASP A 74 -1.82 -4.84 -7.43
N MET A 75 -0.66 -4.62 -8.05
CA MET A 75 -0.09 -3.29 -8.28
C MET A 75 0.21 -3.00 -9.75
N ASP A 76 0.18 -4.01 -10.62
CA ASP A 76 0.40 -3.86 -12.05
C ASP A 76 -0.84 -3.30 -12.76
N ALA A 77 -0.60 -2.61 -13.87
CA ALA A 77 -1.59 -1.90 -14.68
C ALA A 77 -1.92 -2.63 -15.98
#